data_AF-A0A8T5GGC4-F1
#
_entry.id   AF-A0A8T5GGC4-F1
#
_cell.length_a   1.000
_cell.length_b   1.000
_cell.length_c   1.000
_cell.angle_alpha   90.00
_cell.angle_beta   90.00
_cell.angle_gamma   90.00
#
_symmetry.space_group_name_H-M   'P 1'
#
loop_
_entity.id
_entity.type
_entity.pdbx_description
1 polymer ?
#
loop_
_entity_poly.entity_id
_entity_poly.type
_entity_poly.pdbx_seq_one_letter_code
_entity_poly.pdbx_strand_id
1 'polypeptide(L)'
;MRAKGYSEEAGLQAFLDHLSQCDLSVSQQDWFQIDIAAMFGDTPIHFHELNPLTGEALLFLNESLVLMCPQQSIIHHFPRQLIHCFVEDRRRHILIDNEPVFKAELFSISPLEEQLCWMVQAQSEVEVPQIQAHVARWMAWLNRTNQ
;
A
#
# COMPACT_ATOMS: atom_id res chain seq x y z
N MET A 1 -1.43 -9.93 -18.41
CA MET A 1 -2.23 -9.79 -17.18
C MET A 1 -1.45 -10.37 -16.01
N ARG A 2 -0.82 -9.55 -15.18
CA ARG A 2 -0.26 -9.98 -13.88
C ARG A 2 -1.34 -9.71 -12.83
N ALA A 3 -1.90 -10.76 -12.25
CA ALA A 3 -2.73 -10.64 -11.06
C ALA A 3 -1.85 -10.11 -9.93
N LYS A 4 -2.26 -9.02 -9.26
CA LYS A 4 -1.61 -8.55 -8.04
C LYS A 4 -1.81 -9.63 -6.97
N GLY A 5 -0.71 -10.17 -6.45
CA GLY A 5 -0.72 -11.19 -5.41
C GLY A 5 -1.33 -10.62 -4.13
N TYR A 6 -2.30 -11.34 -3.57
CA TYR A 6 -2.86 -11.05 -2.26
C TYR A 6 -2.28 -12.06 -1.27
N SER A 7 -1.55 -11.59 -0.26
CA SER A 7 -1.13 -12.46 0.84
C SER A 7 -2.21 -12.49 1.93
N GLU A 8 -2.75 -13.68 2.17
CA GLU A 8 -3.59 -13.98 3.35
C GLU A 8 -2.74 -14.40 4.58
N GLU A 9 -1.42 -14.51 4.42
CA GLU A 9 -0.47 -14.62 5.54
C GLU A 9 -0.07 -13.19 5.95
N ALA A 10 -0.58 -12.75 7.11
CA ALA A 10 -0.19 -11.47 7.69
C ALA A 10 1.15 -11.62 8.41
N GLY A 11 2.10 -10.71 8.18
CA GLY A 11 3.38 -10.70 8.88
C GLY A 11 4.58 -10.35 7.99
N LEU A 12 5.74 -10.19 8.63
CA LEU A 12 6.99 -9.80 7.97
C LEU A 12 7.41 -10.80 6.88
N GLN A 13 7.34 -12.10 7.15
CA GLN A 13 7.77 -13.12 6.20
C GLN A 13 6.95 -13.10 4.91
N ALA A 14 5.63 -13.05 5.04
CA ALA A 14 4.74 -13.00 3.89
C ALA A 14 4.90 -11.72 3.06
N PHE A 15 5.25 -10.60 3.73
CA PHE A 15 5.69 -9.39 3.04
C PHE A 15 6.97 -9.62 2.22
N LEU A 16 8.01 -10.18 2.83
CA LEU A 16 9.29 -10.46 2.18
C LEU A 16 9.14 -11.47 1.02
N ASP A 17 8.27 -12.47 1.18
CA ASP A 17 7.99 -13.47 0.14
C ASP A 17 7.27 -12.83 -1.06
N HIS A 18 6.31 -11.93 -0.83
CA HIS A 18 5.68 -11.18 -1.91
C HIS A 18 6.68 -10.25 -2.62
N LEU A 19 7.58 -9.63 -1.84
CA LEU A 19 8.61 -8.74 -2.36
C LEU A 19 9.64 -9.48 -3.22
N SER A 20 9.93 -10.75 -2.91
CA SER A 20 10.84 -11.59 -3.71
C SER A 20 10.37 -11.81 -5.16
N GLN A 21 9.10 -11.56 -5.46
CA GLN A 21 8.53 -11.65 -6.80
C GLN A 21 8.77 -10.39 -7.64
N CYS A 22 9.29 -9.33 -7.03
CA CYS A 22 9.59 -8.07 -7.70
C CYS A 22 11.01 -8.09 -8.30
N ASP A 23 11.16 -7.40 -9.42
CA ASP A 23 12.45 -7.26 -10.09
C ASP A 23 13.26 -6.12 -9.44
N LEU A 24 13.83 -6.41 -8.27
CA LEU A 24 14.61 -5.46 -7.47
C LEU A 24 16.10 -5.72 -7.62
N SER A 25 16.92 -4.66 -7.54
CA SER A 25 18.37 -4.82 -7.50
C SER A 25 18.81 -5.58 -6.23
N VAL A 26 19.99 -6.19 -6.26
CA VAL A 26 20.56 -6.88 -5.09
C VAL A 26 20.61 -5.95 -3.87
N SER A 27 21.03 -4.69 -4.04
CA SER A 27 21.07 -3.72 -2.95
C SER A 27 19.70 -3.43 -2.35
N GLN A 28 18.65 -3.40 -3.18
CA GLN A 28 17.28 -3.20 -2.70
C GLN A 28 16.75 -4.44 -1.98
N GLN A 29 17.07 -5.63 -2.49
CA GLN A 29 16.73 -6.90 -1.82
C GLN A 29 17.41 -6.99 -0.46
N ASP A 30 18.71 -6.69 -0.37
CA ASP A 30 19.45 -6.67 0.89
C ASP A 30 18.84 -5.67 1.88
N TRP A 31 18.48 -4.47 1.41
CA TRP A 31 17.81 -3.48 2.25
C TRP A 31 16.52 -4.01 2.87
N PHE A 32 15.68 -4.72 2.11
CA PHE A 32 14.48 -5.33 2.67
C PHE A 32 14.77 -6.53 3.58
N GLN A 33 15.64 -7.44 3.15
CA GLN A 33 15.89 -8.72 3.84
C GLN A 33 16.74 -8.57 5.11
N ILE A 34 17.55 -7.51 5.19
CA ILE A 34 18.46 -7.26 6.31
C ILE A 34 17.94 -6.08 7.14
N ASP A 35 17.88 -4.89 6.56
CA ASP A 35 17.62 -3.66 7.31
C ASP A 35 16.14 -3.57 7.74
N ILE A 36 15.21 -3.71 6.78
CA ILE A 36 13.76 -3.67 7.08
C ILE A 36 13.39 -4.86 7.98
N ALA A 37 13.87 -6.07 7.69
CA ALA A 37 13.58 -7.23 8.52
C ALA A 37 14.04 -7.05 9.98
N ALA A 38 15.21 -6.45 10.21
CA ALA A 38 15.71 -6.15 11.55
C ALA A 38 14.84 -5.11 12.29
N MET A 39 14.29 -4.12 11.58
CA MET A 39 13.43 -3.08 12.18
C MET A 39 12.02 -3.60 12.51
N PHE A 40 11.46 -4.49 11.71
CA PHE A 40 10.07 -4.94 11.83
C PHE A 40 9.90 -6.35 12.40
N GLY A 41 10.99 -7.03 12.80
CA GLY A 41 10.98 -8.43 13.26
C GLY A 41 9.93 -8.75 14.32
N ASP A 42 9.74 -7.84 15.29
CA ASP A 42 8.76 -7.99 16.37
C ASP A 42 7.51 -7.11 16.20
N THR A 43 7.38 -6.42 15.06
CA THR A 43 6.28 -5.48 14.83
C THR A 43 5.09 -6.22 14.19
N PRO A 44 3.88 -6.17 14.79
CA PRO A 44 2.69 -6.77 14.19
C PRO A 44 2.30 -6.06 12.88
N ILE A 45 2.44 -6.77 11.76
CA ILE A 45 1.99 -6.33 10.43
C ILE A 45 0.64 -7.00 10.14
N HIS A 46 -0.41 -6.19 9.97
CA HIS A 46 -1.76 -6.71 9.67
C HIS A 46 -1.90 -7.14 8.22
N PHE A 47 -1.36 -6.35 7.30
CA PHE A 47 -1.25 -6.66 5.89
C PHE A 47 -0.27 -5.68 5.24
N HIS A 48 0.11 -6.00 4.01
CA HIS A 48 0.95 -5.16 3.17
C HIS A 48 0.33 -4.92 1.80
N GLU A 49 0.71 -3.82 1.18
CA GLU A 49 0.53 -3.61 -0.24
C GLU A 49 1.88 -3.36 -0.91
N LEU A 50 1.97 -3.70 -2.19
CA LEU A 50 3.21 -3.68 -2.96
C LEU A 50 2.93 -3.14 -4.36
N ASN A 51 3.79 -2.24 -4.81
CA ASN A 51 3.87 -1.84 -6.21
C ASN A 51 4.95 -2.70 -6.88
N PRO A 52 4.57 -3.72 -7.67
CA PRO A 52 5.54 -4.65 -8.24
C PRO A 52 6.43 -4.03 -9.32
N LEU A 53 6.13 -2.81 -9.77
CA LEU A 53 6.93 -2.09 -10.76
C LEU A 53 8.06 -1.28 -10.12
N THR A 54 7.81 -0.68 -8.94
CA THR A 54 8.78 0.19 -8.25
C THR A 54 9.43 -0.48 -7.04
N GLY A 55 8.82 -1.54 -6.51
CA GLY A 55 9.17 -2.14 -5.23
C GLY A 55 8.66 -1.36 -4.02
N GLU A 56 7.98 -0.23 -4.23
CA GLU A 56 7.40 0.52 -3.12
C GLU A 56 6.38 -0.33 -2.40
N ALA A 57 6.41 -0.27 -1.08
CA ALA A 57 5.60 -1.13 -0.24
C ALA A 57 4.98 -0.35 0.91
N LEU A 58 3.80 -0.79 1.31
CA LEU A 58 3.00 -0.17 2.36
C LEU A 58 2.69 -1.20 3.44
N LEU A 59 3.19 -1.01 4.65
CA LEU A 59 2.85 -1.85 5.80
C LEU A 59 1.75 -1.20 6.62
N PHE A 60 0.74 -1.98 6.95
CA PHE A 60 -0.35 -1.59 7.83
C PHE A 60 -0.11 -2.18 9.21
N LEU A 61 0.28 -1.34 10.17
CA LEU A 61 0.60 -1.72 11.55
C LEU A 61 -0.60 -1.45 12.48
N ASN A 62 -0.45 -1.61 13.79
CA ASN A 62 -1.54 -1.34 14.74
C ASN A 62 -2.03 0.12 14.66
N GLU A 63 -1.12 1.07 14.84
CA GLU A 63 -1.44 2.51 14.96
C GLU A 63 -0.94 3.36 13.81
N SER A 64 -0.28 2.76 12.83
CA SER A 64 0.43 3.51 11.81
C SER A 64 0.61 2.72 10.54
N LEU A 65 1.03 3.46 9.53
CA LEU A 65 1.29 2.99 8.20
C LEU A 65 2.71 3.38 7.82
N VAL A 66 3.46 2.45 7.26
CA VAL A 66 4.85 2.69 6.84
C VAL A 66 4.95 2.51 5.33
N LEU A 67 5.33 3.58 4.64
CA LEU A 67 5.69 3.57 3.23
C LEU A 67 7.20 3.33 3.11
N MET A 68 7.59 2.34 2.31
CA MET A 68 8.98 2.01 2.02
C MET A 68 9.27 2.33 0.55
N CYS A 69 10.29 3.14 0.33
CA CYS A 69 10.72 3.64 -0.97
C CYS A 69 12.12 3.10 -1.29
N PRO A 70 12.24 1.91 -1.92
CA PRO A 70 13.52 1.22 -2.08
C PRO A 70 14.49 1.89 -3.06
N GLN A 71 14.01 2.77 -3.94
CA GLN A 71 14.89 3.52 -4.84
C GLN A 71 15.73 4.55 -4.08
N GLN A 72 15.19 5.08 -2.98
CA GLN A 72 15.84 6.07 -2.13
C GLN A 72 16.37 5.46 -0.82
N SER A 73 16.03 4.20 -0.54
CA SER A 73 16.26 3.53 0.76
C SER A 73 15.65 4.33 1.93
N ILE A 74 14.45 4.88 1.72
CA ILE A 74 13.73 5.69 2.71
C ILE A 74 12.51 4.94 3.23
N ILE A 75 12.23 5.09 4.52
CA ILE A 75 10.95 4.75 5.12
C ILE A 75 10.23 6.02 5.61
N HIS A 76 8.94 6.11 5.35
CA HIS A 76 8.07 7.16 5.88
C HIS A 76 7.03 6.52 6.79
N HIS A 77 6.89 7.05 8.00
CA HIS A 77 5.95 6.54 9.00
C HIS A 77 4.82 7.56 9.23
N PHE A 78 3.58 7.10 9.08
CA PHE A 78 2.40 7.94 9.19
C PHE A 78 1.44 7.39 10.28
N PRO A 79 1.11 8.19 11.31
CA PRO A 79 0.09 7.80 12.30
C PRO A 79 -1.28 7.57 11.65
N ARG A 80 -1.98 6.49 12.02
CA ARG A 80 -3.30 6.09 11.47
C ARG A 80 -4.31 7.23 11.50
N GLN A 81 -4.33 8.01 12.59
CA GLN A 81 -5.26 9.14 12.77
C GLN A 81 -5.05 10.31 11.81
N LEU A 82 -3.92 10.34 11.08
CA LEU A 82 -3.61 11.35 10.07
C LEU A 82 -3.82 10.83 8.63
N ILE A 83 -4.18 9.55 8.49
CA ILE A 83 -4.42 8.96 7.17
C ILE A 83 -5.85 9.29 6.72
N HIS A 84 -5.93 9.90 5.54
CA HIS A 84 -7.18 10.13 4.82
C HIS A 84 -7.37 9.04 3.76
N CYS A 85 -8.62 8.61 3.57
CA CYS A 85 -9.00 7.72 2.49
C CYS A 85 -10.02 8.42 1.58
N PHE A 86 -9.66 8.58 0.31
CA PHE A 86 -10.52 9.16 -0.71
C PHE A 86 -10.97 8.07 -1.67
N VAL A 87 -12.25 8.10 -2.04
CA VAL A 87 -12.86 7.17 -2.99
C VAL A 87 -13.68 7.97 -3.98
N GLU A 88 -13.40 7.79 -5.27
CA GLU A 88 -14.04 8.49 -6.36
C GLU A 88 -14.63 7.48 -7.34
N ASP A 89 -15.97 7.41 -7.40
CA ASP A 89 -16.72 6.57 -8.34
C ASP A 89 -17.23 7.45 -9.49
N ARG A 90 -16.62 7.30 -10.67
CA ARG A 90 -16.93 8.10 -11.85
C ARG A 90 -17.66 7.32 -12.93
N ARG A 91 -18.16 6.11 -12.65
CA ARG A 91 -18.88 5.27 -13.63
C ARG A 91 -20.12 5.94 -14.24
N ARG A 92 -20.67 6.94 -13.56
CA ARG A 92 -21.84 7.71 -14.00
C ARG A 92 -21.49 9.10 -14.54
N HIS A 93 -20.21 9.42 -14.65
CA HIS A 93 -19.74 10.72 -15.12
C HIS A 93 -19.40 10.65 -16.61
N ILE A 94 -19.43 11.81 -17.28
CA ILE A 94 -18.81 11.95 -18.59
C ILE A 94 -17.30 12.01 -18.35
N LEU A 95 -16.60 10.95 -18.73
CA LEU A 95 -15.15 10.84 -18.58
C LEU A 95 -14.45 11.49 -19.77
N ILE A 96 -13.34 12.17 -19.49
CA ILE A 96 -12.37 12.54 -20.53
C ILE A 96 -11.53 11.29 -20.83
N ASP A 97 -11.04 11.15 -22.06
CA ASP A 97 -10.22 10.00 -22.47
C ASP A 97 -9.07 9.71 -21.47
N ASN A 98 -8.94 8.45 -21.08
CA ASN A 98 -7.98 7.90 -20.10
C ASN A 98 -8.20 8.23 -18.61
N GLU A 99 -9.33 8.83 -18.23
CA GLU A 99 -9.66 8.95 -16.81
C GLU A 99 -10.16 7.62 -16.22
N PRO A 100 -9.73 7.25 -15.00
CA PRO A 100 -10.19 6.01 -14.36
C PRO A 100 -11.67 6.10 -13.99
N VAL A 101 -12.42 5.03 -14.26
CA VAL A 101 -13.84 4.92 -13.90
C VAL A 101 -14.05 4.84 -12.38
N PHE A 102 -13.02 4.40 -11.64
CA PHE A 102 -13.03 4.30 -10.19
C PHE A 102 -11.60 4.47 -9.66
N LYS A 103 -11.44 5.31 -8.63
CA LYS A 103 -10.14 5.58 -8.00
C LYS A 103 -10.30 5.56 -6.49
N ALA A 104 -9.29 5.02 -5.79
CA ALA A 104 -9.15 5.19 -4.36
C ALA A 104 -7.71 5.56 -3.98
N GLU A 105 -7.56 6.34 -2.93
CA GLU A 105 -6.29 6.90 -2.49
C GLU A 105 -6.20 6.94 -0.97
N LEU A 106 -5.08 6.48 -0.43
CA LEU A 106 -4.63 6.81 0.92
C LEU A 106 -3.68 8.00 0.85
N PHE A 107 -3.97 9.01 1.66
CA PHE A 107 -3.27 10.27 1.65
C PHE A 107 -2.91 10.71 3.06
N SER A 108 -1.71 11.25 3.24
CA SER A 108 -1.27 11.92 4.47
C SER A 108 -0.16 12.89 4.11
N ILE A 109 0.00 13.96 4.87
CA ILE A 109 1.11 14.89 4.75
C ILE A 109 1.77 15.10 6.10
N SER A 110 3.09 14.98 6.16
CA SER A 110 3.87 15.28 7.36
C SER A 110 4.18 16.78 7.45
N PRO A 111 4.51 17.31 8.64
CA PRO A 111 4.92 18.71 8.79
C PRO A 111 6.18 19.10 7.99
N LEU A 112 6.95 18.12 7.52
CA LEU A 112 8.12 18.31 6.65
C LEU A 112 7.78 18.10 5.17
N GLU A 113 6.50 18.20 4.81
CA GLU A 113 5.98 18.03 3.44
C GLU A 113 6.20 16.63 2.86
N GLU A 114 6.49 15.62 3.69
CA GLU A 114 6.52 14.23 3.23
C GLU A 114 5.09 13.76 2.98
N GLN A 115 4.82 13.25 1.79
CA GLN A 115 3.48 12.89 1.37
C GLN A 115 3.35 11.37 1.22
N LEU A 116 2.32 10.81 1.86
CA LEU A 116 1.74 9.55 1.45
C LEU A 116 0.77 9.82 0.29
N CYS A 117 1.00 9.16 -0.84
CA CYS A 117 0.10 9.16 -2.00
C CYS A 117 0.01 7.74 -2.55
N TRP A 118 -0.80 6.89 -1.89
CA TRP A 118 -0.95 5.50 -2.30
C TRP A 118 -2.28 5.28 -3.00
N MET A 119 -2.22 5.01 -4.31
CA MET A 119 -3.39 5.01 -5.18
C MET A 119 -3.63 3.66 -5.85
N VAL A 120 -4.90 3.28 -5.92
CA VAL A 120 -5.39 2.18 -6.76
C VAL A 120 -6.52 2.69 -7.65
N GLN A 121 -6.57 2.23 -8.90
CA GLN A 121 -7.52 2.71 -9.88
C GLN A 121 -7.96 1.61 -10.83
N ALA A 122 -9.18 1.74 -11.34
CA ALA A 122 -9.76 0.90 -12.38
C ALA A 122 -9.96 1.73 -13.65
N GLN A 123 -9.51 1.20 -14.78
CA GLN A 123 -9.74 1.76 -16.11
C GLN A 123 -11.06 1.27 -16.72
N SER A 124 -11.60 0.17 -16.20
CA SER A 124 -12.88 -0.39 -16.64
C SER A 124 -13.74 -0.85 -15.47
N GLU A 125 -15.06 -0.94 -15.68
CA GLU A 125 -15.99 -1.39 -14.64
C GLU A 125 -15.70 -2.81 -14.12
N VAL A 126 -15.09 -3.66 -14.95
CA VAL A 126 -14.72 -5.05 -14.61
C VAL A 126 -13.67 -5.09 -13.49
N GLU A 127 -12.80 -4.08 -13.40
CA GLU A 127 -11.74 -3.99 -12.39
C GLU A 127 -12.25 -3.42 -11.05
N VAL A 128 -13.39 -2.75 -11.06
CA VAL A 128 -13.93 -2.03 -9.88
C VAL A 128 -14.10 -2.92 -8.65
N PRO A 129 -14.63 -4.16 -8.74
CA PRO A 129 -14.75 -5.03 -7.57
C PRO A 129 -13.41 -5.30 -6.88
N GLN A 130 -12.33 -5.41 -7.66
CA GLN A 130 -10.99 -5.60 -7.12
C GLN A 130 -10.56 -4.36 -6.31
N ILE A 131 -10.76 -3.17 -6.86
CA ILE A 131 -10.42 -1.91 -6.18
C ILE A 131 -11.26 -1.73 -4.90
N GLN A 132 -12.55 -2.09 -4.94
CA GLN A 132 -13.42 -2.06 -3.78
C GLN A 132 -12.93 -2.99 -2.66
N ALA A 133 -12.37 -4.16 -3.00
CA ALA A 133 -11.78 -5.06 -2.01
C ALA A 133 -10.57 -4.43 -1.30
N HIS A 134 -9.71 -3.69 -2.02
CA HIS A 134 -8.62 -2.91 -1.40
C HIS A 134 -9.18 -1.86 -0.43
N VAL A 135 -10.13 -1.05 -0.90
CA VAL A 135 -10.77 0.00 -0.09
C VAL A 135 -11.45 -0.57 1.14
N ALA A 136 -12.15 -1.71 1.03
CA ALA A 136 -12.80 -2.35 2.17
C ALA A 136 -11.79 -2.72 3.26
N ARG A 137 -10.59 -3.21 2.89
CA ARG A 137 -9.52 -3.50 3.87
C ARG A 137 -8.95 -2.25 4.51
N TRP A 138 -8.72 -1.20 3.71
CA TRP A 138 -8.25 0.09 4.23
C TRP A 138 -9.26 0.67 5.21
N MET A 139 -10.53 0.70 4.85
CA MET A 139 -11.62 1.17 5.72
C MET A 139 -11.72 0.32 6.99
N ALA A 140 -11.62 -1.01 6.86
CA ALA A 140 -11.62 -1.90 8.02
C ALA A 140 -10.47 -1.57 8.96
N TRP A 141 -9.27 -1.32 8.44
CA TRP A 141 -8.07 -0.96 9.23
C TRP A 141 -8.17 0.43 9.88
N LEU A 142 -8.57 1.44 9.12
CA LEU A 142 -8.72 2.83 9.59
C LEU A 142 -9.73 2.95 10.74
N ASN A 143 -10.75 2.09 10.75
CA ASN A 143 -11.81 2.09 11.76
C ASN A 143 -11.58 1.07 12.89
N ARG A 144 -10.41 0.42 12.97
CA ARG A 144 -10.13 -0.49 14.09
C ARG A 144 -10.03 0.31 15.38
N THR A 145 -10.80 -0.10 16.38
CA THR A 145 -10.57 0.28 17.77
C THR A 145 -9.58 -0.70 18.38
N ASN A 146 -8.55 -0.21 19.04
CA ASN A 146 -7.65 -1.07 19.80
C ASN A 146 -8.44 -1.66 20.96
N GLN A 147 -8.61 -2.98 20.95
CA GLN A 147 -9.09 -3.74 22.09
C GLN A 147 -7.90 -4.17 22.95
#